data_AF-A0AAE3WKS7-F1
#
_entry.id   AF-A0AAE3WKS7-F1
#
_cell.length_a   1.000
_cell.length_b   1.000
_cell.length_c   1.000
_cell.angle_alpha   90.00
_cell.angle_beta   90.00
_cell.angle_gamma   90.00
#
_symmetry.space_group_name_H-M   'P 1'
#
loop_
_entity.id
_entity.type
_entity.pdbx_description
1 polymer ?
#
loop_
_entity_poly.entity_id
_entity_poly.type
_entity_poly.pdbx_seq_one_letter_code
_entity_poly.pdbx_strand_id
1 'polypeptide(L)' 'MTVDEVKERVDDIRHGAGDDETAHGMEDDLYIDVLEAIANGADNPEKLAAEALKTQEIEFYRWYS' A
#
# COMPACT_ATOMS: atom_id res chain seq x y z
N MET A 1 4.37 11.74 -2.87
CA MET A 1 4.25 10.67 -1.88
C MET A 1 5.52 10.58 -1.04
N THR A 2 5.35 10.51 0.27
CA THR A 2 6.36 10.39 1.29
C THR A 2 6.21 9.06 2.01
N VAL A 3 7.24 8.64 2.75
CA VAL A 3 7.19 7.39 3.51
C VAL A 3 6.12 7.44 4.60
N ASP A 4 5.85 8.62 5.18
CA ASP A 4 4.82 8.76 6.23
C ASP A 4 3.40 8.67 5.65
N GLU A 5 3.16 9.18 4.44
CA GLU A 5 1.90 8.93 3.70
C GLU A 5 1.70 7.44 3.38
N VAL A 6 2.78 6.71 3.04
CA VAL A 6 2.69 5.24 2.83
C VAL A 6 2.33 4.54 4.14
N LYS A 7 2.96 4.89 5.26
CA LYS A 7 2.64 4.32 6.58
C LYS A 7 1.19 4.52 6.96
N GLU A 8 0.68 5.74 6.79
CA GLU A 8 -0.72 6.08 7.08
C GLU A 8 -1.66 5.17 6.29
N ARG A 9 -1.41 4.99 5.00
CA ARG A 9 -2.23 4.11 4.15
C ARG A 9 -2.10 2.63 4.52
N VAL A 10 -0.92 2.15 4.92
CA VAL A 10 -0.75 0.78 5.44
C VAL A 10 -1.58 0.59 6.73
N ASP A 11 -1.62 1.60 7.60
CA ASP A 11 -2.44 1.57 8.82
C ASP A 11 -3.94 1.64 8.49
N ASP A 12 -4.34 2.42 7.49
CA ASP A 12 -5.73 2.47 7.00
C ASP A 12 -6.18 1.11 6.43
N ILE A 13 -5.34 0.46 5.61
CA ILE A 13 -5.61 -0.89 5.10
C ILE A 13 -5.75 -1.87 6.27
N ARG A 14 -4.88 -1.78 7.28
CA ARG A 14 -4.96 -2.64 8.47
C ARG A 14 -6.26 -2.41 9.24
N HIS A 15 -6.75 -1.18 9.32
CA HIS A 15 -8.03 -0.86 9.95
C HIS A 15 -9.22 -1.36 9.12
N GLY A 16 -9.12 -1.29 7.78
CA GLY A 16 -10.12 -1.73 6.83
C GLY A 16 -10.17 -3.24 6.57
N ALA A 17 -9.17 -4.01 7.03
CA ALA A 17 -9.00 -5.44 6.74
C ALA A 17 -10.16 -6.38 7.15
N GLY A 18 -11.17 -5.87 7.88
CA GLY A 18 -12.41 -6.61 8.13
C GLY A 18 -13.35 -6.70 6.92
N ASP A 19 -13.09 -5.91 5.87
CA ASP A 19 -13.76 -5.96 4.57
C ASP A 19 -12.71 -6.26 3.50
N ASP A 20 -12.67 -7.50 3.03
CA ASP A 20 -11.64 -7.99 2.11
C ASP A 20 -11.62 -7.23 0.79
N GLU A 21 -12.79 -6.86 0.24
CA GLU A 21 -12.89 -6.15 -1.04
C GLU A 21 -12.32 -4.73 -0.89
N THR A 22 -12.68 -4.05 0.19
CA THR A 22 -12.14 -2.72 0.51
C THR A 22 -10.64 -2.78 0.76
N ALA A 23 -10.15 -3.72 1.57
CA ALA A 23 -8.72 -3.86 1.87
C ALA A 23 -7.89 -4.17 0.61
N HIS A 24 -8.41 -5.01 -0.27
CA HIS A 24 -7.75 -5.34 -1.54
C HIS A 24 -7.66 -4.13 -2.47
N GLY A 25 -8.76 -3.39 -2.66
CA GLY A 25 -8.75 -2.17 -3.49
C GLY A 25 -7.81 -1.09 -2.94
N MET A 26 -7.78 -0.91 -1.62
CA MET A 26 -6.86 0.05 -0.98
C MET A 26 -5.37 -0.36 -1.15
N GLU A 27 -5.06 -1.66 -1.13
CA GLU A 27 -3.71 -2.18 -1.42
C GLU A 27 -3.30 -1.91 -2.87
N ASP A 28 -4.19 -2.17 -3.83
CA ASP A 28 -3.95 -1.89 -5.26
C ASP A 28 -3.71 -0.39 -5.51
N ASP A 29 -4.57 0.47 -4.96
CA ASP A 29 -4.42 1.93 -5.06
C ASP A 29 -3.09 2.39 -4.43
N LEU A 30 -2.69 1.79 -3.30
CA LEU A 30 -1.42 2.11 -2.66
C LEU A 30 -0.24 1.75 -3.56
N TYR A 31 -0.26 0.57 -4.16
CA TYR A 31 0.81 0.12 -5.05
C TYR A 31 0.90 0.98 -6.31
N ILE A 32 -0.22 1.33 -6.92
CA ILE A 32 -0.25 2.23 -8.08
C ILE A 32 0.39 3.57 -7.74
N ASP A 33 -0.04 4.21 -6.64
CA ASP A 33 0.47 5.53 -6.26
C ASP A 33 1.96 5.51 -5.90
N VAL A 34 2.44 4.43 -5.27
CA VAL A 34 3.86 4.23 -5.00
C VAL A 34 4.64 4.10 -6.31
N LEU A 35 4.15 3.30 -7.26
CA LEU A 35 4.80 3.14 -8.57
C LEU A 35 4.81 4.44 -9.37
N GLU A 36 3.73 5.21 -9.35
CA GLU A 36 3.67 6.53 -9.99
C GLU A 36 4.65 7.51 -9.33
N ALA A 37 4.76 7.52 -8.01
CA ALA A 37 5.74 8.35 -7.31
C ALA A 37 7.18 7.98 -7.70
N ILE A 38 7.48 6.68 -7.78
CA ILE A 38 8.79 6.18 -8.22
C ILE A 38 9.06 6.61 -9.67
N ALA A 39 8.10 6.42 -10.58
CA ALA A 39 8.23 6.79 -11.99
C ALA A 39 8.47 8.29 -12.19
N ASN A 40 7.92 9.13 -11.30
CA ASN A 40 8.10 10.58 -11.30
C ASN A 40 9.33 11.07 -10.52
N GLY A 41 10.19 10.18 -10.04
CA GLY A 41 11.48 10.54 -9.42
C GLY A 41 11.42 10.83 -7.93
N ALA A 42 10.63 10.09 -7.15
CA ALA A 42 10.62 10.18 -5.70
C ALA A 42 12.03 10.08 -5.07
N ASP A 43 12.29 10.83 -3.99
CA ASP A 43 13.61 10.91 -3.35
C ASP A 43 14.08 9.62 -2.66
N ASN A 44 13.16 8.72 -2.29
CA ASN A 44 13.48 7.47 -1.56
C ASN A 44 12.62 6.29 -2.07
N PRO A 45 12.76 5.90 -3.35
CA PRO A 45 11.88 4.93 -3.98
C PRO A 45 11.90 3.56 -3.28
N GLU A 46 13.06 3.14 -2.76
CA GLU A 46 13.20 1.87 -2.03
C GLU A 46 12.46 1.90 -0.69
N LYS A 47 12.43 3.03 0.00
CA LYS A 47 11.71 3.16 1.27
C LYS A 47 10.21 3.19 1.07
N LEU A 48 9.72 3.85 0.00
CA LEU A 48 8.30 3.83 -0.35
C LEU A 48 7.85 2.39 -0.66
N ALA A 49 8.60 1.68 -1.49
CA ALA A 49 8.30 0.29 -1.83
C ALA A 49 8.36 -0.63 -0.60
N ALA A 50 9.41 -0.53 0.23
CA ALA A 50 9.57 -1.37 1.41
C ALA A 50 8.45 -1.15 2.44
N GLU A 51 7.96 0.08 2.59
CA GLU A 51 6.86 0.39 3.49
C GLU A 51 5.52 -0.14 2.93
N ALA A 52 5.27 0.04 1.64
CA ALA A 52 4.05 -0.44 0.99
C ALA A 52 3.95 -1.97 1.05
N LEU A 53 5.05 -2.70 0.86
CA LEU A 53 5.08 -4.17 0.95
C LEU A 53 4.67 -4.73 2.32
N LYS A 54 4.62 -3.93 3.38
CA LYS A 54 4.10 -4.37 4.68
C LYS A 54 2.61 -4.69 4.66
N THR A 55 1.86 -4.27 3.64
CA THR A 55 0.48 -4.73 3.44
C THR A 55 0.38 -6.24 3.26
N GLN A 56 1.44 -6.90 2.79
CA GLN A 56 1.52 -8.35 2.66
C GLN A 56 1.50 -9.08 4.02
N GLU A 57 1.78 -8.37 5.12
CA GLU A 57 1.69 -8.90 6.48
C GLU A 57 0.29 -8.72 7.10
N ILE A 58 -0.64 -8.06 6.39
CA ILE A 58 -2.02 -7.86 6.84
C ILE A 58 -2.86 -9.07 6.42
N GLU A 59 -3.62 -9.61 7.38
CA GLU A 59 -4.54 -10.72 7.14
C GLU A 59 -5.87 -10.21 6.56
N PHE A 60 -6.09 -10.50 5.27
CA PHE A 60 -7.38 -10.40 4.57
C PHE A 60 -7.36 -11.37 3.37
N TYR A 61 -8.52 -11.76 2.85
CA TYR A 61 -8.60 -12.67 1.71
C TYR A 61 -8.13 -11.99 0.42
N ARG A 62 -7.04 -12.50 -0.14
CA ARG A 62 -6.55 -12.12 -1.48
C ARG A 62 -7.10 -13.13 -2.47
N TRP A 63 -8.14 -12.77 -3.21
CA TRP A 63 -8.61 -13.59 -4.31
C TRP A 63 -7.64 -13.44 -5.49
N TYR A 64 -7.50 -14.50 -6.30
CA TYR A 64 -6.76 -14.39 -7.54
C TYR A 64 -7.56 -13.54 -8.52
N SER A 65 -7.12 -12.30 -8.79
CA SER A 65 -7.51 -11.51 -9.96
C SER A 65 -6.53 -11.74 -11.11
#